data_AF-A0A212CUT6-F1
#
_entry.id   AF-A0A212CUT6-F1
#
_cell.length_a   1.000
_cell.length_b   1.000
_cell.length_c   1.000
_cell.angle_alpha   90.00
_cell.angle_beta   90.00
_cell.angle_gamma   90.00
#
_symmetry.space_group_name_H-M   'P 1'
#
loop_
_entity.id
_entity.type
_entity.pdbx_description
1 polymer ?
#
loop_
_entity_poly.entity_id
_entity_poly.type
_entity_poly.pdbx_seq_one_letter_code
_entity_poly.pdbx_strand_id
1 'polypeptide(L)' 'MERGKDHVCRFIGCGRNDRFNYVVMQLQGRNLADLRRSQSRGTFTISTTLRLGRQILESIESIHSVGFLHRDIKP' A
#
# COMPACT_ATOMS: atom_id res chain seq x y z
N MET A 1 -18.42 12.97 -6.08
CA MET A 1 -17.65 12.21 -5.07
C MET A 1 -16.24 12.13 -5.60
N GLU A 2 -15.30 12.88 -5.02
CA GLU A 2 -13.89 12.84 -5.46
C GLU A 2 -13.35 11.42 -5.30
N ARG A 3 -12.85 10.84 -6.40
CA ARG A 3 -12.02 9.64 -6.32
C ARG A 3 -10.73 10.05 -5.60
N GLY A 4 -10.45 9.43 -4.45
CA GLY A 4 -9.17 9.59 -3.77
C GLY A 4 -8.01 9.15 -4.68
N LYS A 5 -6.77 9.48 -4.29
CA LYS A 5 -5.58 9.05 -5.03
C LYS A 5 -5.53 7.52 -5.14
N ASP A 6 -5.11 7.03 -6.31
CA ASP A 6 -4.92 5.60 -6.54
C ASP A 6 -3.86 5.02 -5.59
N HIS A 7 -3.92 3.70 -5.37
CA HIS A 7 -3.01 2.94 -4.51
C HIS A 7 -3.02 3.30 -3.01
N VAL A 8 -4.07 3.97 -2.54
CA VAL A 8 -4.31 4.25 -1.12
C VAL A 8 -5.61 3.59 -0.66
N CYS A 9 -5.59 2.97 0.52
CA CYS A 9 -6.80 2.37 1.10
C CYS A 9 -7.86 3.44 1.37
N ARG A 10 -9.10 3.18 0.96
CA ARG A 10 -10.23 4.05 1.30
C ARG A 10 -10.42 4.10 2.82
N PHE A 11 -10.49 5.31 3.37
CA PHE A 11 -10.86 5.56 4.76
C PHE A 11 -12.34 5.23 4.99
N ILE A 12 -12.63 4.51 6.09
CA ILE A 12 -14.00 4.13 6.48
C ILE A 12 -14.41 4.84 7.77
N GLY A 13 -13.51 4.97 8.74
CA GLY A 13 -13.79 5.66 10.00
C GLY A 13 -12.63 5.60 10.98
N CYS A 14 -12.72 6.36 12.07
CA CYS A 14 -11.75 6.31 13.17
C CYS A 14 -12.43 6.65 14.48
N GLY A 15 -11.82 6.26 15.60
CA GLY A 15 -12.32 6.59 16.92
C GLY A 15 -11.28 6.41 18.01
N ARG A 16 -11.65 6.86 19.20
CA ARG A 16 -10.82 6.84 20.40
C ARG A 16 -11.69 6.53 21.62
N ASN A 17 -11.15 5.74 22.53
CA ASN A 17 -11.70 5.55 23.88
C ASN A 17 -10.55 5.57 24.90
N ASP A 18 -10.88 5.35 26.17
CA ASP A 18 -9.90 5.40 27.28
C ASP A 18 -8.81 4.31 27.20
N ARG A 19 -9.00 3.27 26.37
CA ARG A 19 -8.09 2.12 26.26
C ARG A 19 -7.28 2.11 24.96
N PHE A 20 -7.85 2.56 23.85
CA PHE A 20 -7.19 2.49 22.54
C PHE A 20 -7.75 3.50 21.52
N ASN A 21 -6.94 3.73 20.49
CA ASN A 21 -7.32 4.43 19.25
C ASN A 21 -7.47 3.41 18.13
N TYR A 22 -8.35 3.66 17.17
CA TYR A 22 -8.51 2.81 16.00
C TYR A 22 -8.80 3.59 14.72
N VAL A 23 -8.39 3.02 13.60
CA VAL A 23 -8.69 3.48 12.24
C VAL A 23 -9.22 2.29 11.45
N VAL A 24 -10.33 2.48 10.76
CA VAL A 24 -10.97 1.52 9.87
C VAL A 24 -10.74 1.96 8.43
N MET A 25 -10.20 1.05 7.62
CA MET A 25 -9.88 1.29 6.22
C MET A 25 -10.22 0.05 5.39
N GLN A 26 -10.26 0.21 4.06
CA GLN A 26 -10.50 -0.89 3.12
C GLN A 26 -9.47 -2.03 3.30
N LEU A 27 -9.98 -3.24 3.49
CA LEU A 27 -9.17 -4.46 3.52
C LEU A 27 -8.59 -4.77 2.13
N GLN A 28 -7.32 -5.12 2.08
CA GLN A 28 -6.59 -5.47 0.85
C GLN A 28 -6.30 -6.97 0.78
N GLY A 29 -5.76 -7.42 -0.36
CA GLY A 29 -5.33 -8.80 -0.57
C GLY A 29 -3.98 -9.14 0.06
N ARG A 30 -3.31 -10.15 -0.50
CA ARG A 30 -1.98 -10.63 -0.06
C ARG A 30 -0.91 -9.55 -0.25
N ASN A 31 0.03 -9.43 0.68
CA ASN A 31 1.20 -8.54 0.56
C ASN A 31 2.23 -9.07 -0.46
N LEU A 32 3.17 -8.21 -0.89
CA LEU A 32 4.14 -8.56 -1.94
C LEU A 32 5.20 -9.54 -1.45
N ALA A 33 5.61 -9.46 -0.18
CA ALA A 33 6.53 -10.43 0.42
C ALA A 33 6.01 -11.87 0.33
N ASP A 34 4.76 -12.10 0.68
CA ASP A 34 4.12 -13.43 0.64
C ASP A 34 3.86 -13.89 -0.80
N LEU A 35 3.46 -12.98 -1.68
CA LEU A 35 3.31 -13.29 -3.11
C LEU A 35 4.65 -13.72 -3.72
N ARG A 36 5.74 -13.03 -3.38
CA ARG A 36 7.09 -13.35 -3.84
C ARG A 36 7.57 -14.70 -3.31
N ARG A 37 7.38 -14.98 -2.02
CA ARG A 37 7.74 -16.27 -1.41
C ARG A 37 6.95 -17.44 -2.01
N SER A 38 5.72 -17.21 -2.45
CA SER A 38 4.91 -18.25 -3.11
C SER A 38 5.29 -18.54 -4.56
N GLN A 39 6.23 -17.79 -5.16
CA GLN A 39 6.77 -18.13 -6.47
C GLN A 39 7.72 -19.33 -6.35
N SER A 40 7.72 -20.24 -7.33
CA SER A 40 8.55 -21.45 -7.32
C SER A 40 10.04 -21.20 -7.07
N ARG A 41 10.56 -20.05 -7.52
CA ARG A 41 11.95 -19.62 -7.34
C ARG A 41 12.13 -18.50 -6.31
N GLY A 42 11.08 -18.08 -5.61
CA GLY A 42 11.14 -16.94 -4.68
C GLY A 42 11.37 -15.58 -5.35
N THR A 43 11.17 -15.49 -6.66
CA THR A 43 11.38 -14.30 -7.50
C THR A 43 10.19 -14.05 -8.41
N PHE A 44 9.82 -12.80 -8.60
CA PHE A 44 8.89 -12.42 -9.66
C PHE A 44 9.58 -12.44 -11.03
N THR A 45 8.80 -12.56 -12.10
CA THR A 45 9.29 -12.31 -13.45
C THR A 45 9.63 -10.83 -13.62
N ILE A 46 10.44 -10.49 -14.64
CA ILE A 46 10.76 -9.09 -14.97
C ILE A 46 9.49 -8.29 -15.26
N SER A 47 8.56 -8.85 -16.04
CA SER A 47 7.28 -8.20 -16.35
C SER A 47 6.48 -7.83 -15.08
N THR A 48 6.36 -8.77 -14.13
CA THR A 48 5.66 -8.50 -12.87
C THR A 48 6.41 -7.46 -12.03
N THR A 49 7.74 -7.56 -11.97
CA THR A 49 8.58 -6.61 -11.22
C THR A 49 8.43 -5.19 -11.73
N LEU A 50 8.47 -4.98 -13.05
CA LEU A 50 8.32 -3.64 -13.66
C LEU A 50 6.93 -3.05 -13.43
N ARG A 51 5.87 -3.88 -13.55
CA ARG A 51 4.48 -3.44 -13.30
C ARG A 51 4.22 -3.10 -11.84
N LEU A 52 4.83 -3.83 -10.90
CA LEU A 52 4.79 -3.48 -9.47
C LEU A 52 5.58 -2.20 -9.20
N GLY A 53 6.79 -2.08 -9.76
CA GLY A 53 7.64 -0.89 -9.61
C GLY A 53 6.93 0.39 -10.05
N ARG A 54 6.23 0.37 -11.19
CA ARG A 54 5.42 1.52 -11.65
C ARG A 54 4.33 1.91 -10.64
N GLN A 55 3.56 0.95 -10.15
CA GLN A 55 2.48 1.23 -9.18
C GLN A 55 3.02 1.74 -7.85
N ILE A 56 4.13 1.16 -7.35
CA ILE A 56 4.79 1.61 -6.12
C ILE A 56 5.30 3.05 -6.29
N LEU A 57 5.88 3.40 -7.44
CA LEU A 57 6.34 4.76 -7.73
C LEU A 57 5.18 5.76 -7.70
N GLU A 58 4.05 5.43 -8.32
CA GLU A 58 2.82 6.24 -8.30
C GLU A 58 2.31 6.47 -6.87
N SER A 59 2.37 5.45 -6.00
CA SER A 59 2.02 5.58 -4.58
C SER A 59 2.96 6.52 -3.83
N ILE A 60 4.27 6.46 -4.12
CA ILE A 60 5.30 7.30 -3.49
C ILE A 60 5.12 8.76 -3.91
N GLU A 61 4.92 9.02 -5.19
CA GLU A 61 4.58 10.37 -5.66
C GLU A 61 3.29 10.89 -5.00
N SER A 62 2.29 10.02 -4.84
CA SER A 62 1.02 10.38 -4.21
C SER A 62 1.21 10.84 -2.77
N ILE A 63 1.98 10.12 -1.94
CA ILE A 63 2.24 10.55 -0.55
C ILE A 63 3.14 11.79 -0.48
N HIS A 64 4.15 11.89 -1.35
CA HIS A 64 5.01 13.07 -1.43
C HIS A 64 4.25 14.33 -1.84
N SER A 65 3.28 14.20 -2.75
CA SER A 65 2.48 15.33 -3.25
C SER A 65 1.61 16.01 -2.19
N VAL A 66 1.37 15.34 -1.06
CA VAL A 66 0.65 15.89 0.10
C VAL A 66 1.59 16.27 1.25
N GLY A 67 2.90 16.29 1.01
CA GLY A 67 3.91 16.79 1.94
C GLY A 67 4.42 15.77 2.99
N PHE A 68 4.14 14.48 2.81
CA PHE A 68 4.55 13.43 3.76
C PHE A 68 5.58 12.48 3.15
N LEU A 69 6.51 11.99 3.98
CA LEU A 69 7.43 10.90 3.64
C LEU A 69 6.94 9.59 4.25
N HIS A 70 6.89 8.51 3.46
CA HIS A 70 6.50 7.18 3.98
C HIS A 70 7.52 6.64 4.99
N ARG A 71 8.82 6.86 4.72
CA ARG A 71 9.98 6.45 5.54
C ARG A 71 10.19 4.94 5.77
N ASP A 72 9.20 4.10 5.53
CA ASP A 72 9.29 2.64 5.72
C ASP A 72 8.79 1.84 4.50
N ILE A 73 9.38 2.09 3.33
CA ILE A 73 8.99 1.41 2.08
C ILE A 73 9.58 0.00 2.08
N LYS A 74 8.71 -1.02 2.04
CA LYS A 74 9.10 -2.43 2.06
C LYS A 74 8.06 -3.33 1.38
N PRO A 75 8.44 -4.55 0.96
CA PRO A 75 7.54 -5.52 0.30
C PRO A 75 6.49 -6.14 1.23
#